data_AF-A0A969HFE9-F1
#
_entry.id   AF-A0A969HFE9-F1
#
_cell.length_a   1.000
_cell.length_b   1.000
_cell.length_c   1.000
_cell.angle_alpha   90.00
_cell.angle_beta   90.00
_cell.angle_gamma   90.00
#
_symmetry.space_group_name_H-M   'P 1'
#
loop_
_entity.id
_entity.type
_entity.pdbx_description
1 polymer ?
#
loop_
_entity_poly.entity_id
_entity_poly.type
_entity_poly.pdbx_seq_one_letter_code
_entity_poly.pdbx_strand_id
1 'polypeptide(L)' 'MATQVFRRDGVTVTVTGIPAVSICPYCGNAVLDWAVAQQVEELIHPLFQWAETHTLPKPIVTITFPEPQALAA' A
#
# COMPACT_ATOMS: atom_id res chain seq x y z
N MET A 1 -5.64 6.92 9.67
CA MET A 1 -5.06 5.89 8.78
C MET A 1 -5.60 6.08 7.38
N ALA A 2 -4.76 5.88 6.36
CA ALA A 2 -5.14 5.94 4.97
C ALA A 2 -5.33 4.55 4.36
N THR A 3 -6.11 4.49 3.28
CA THR A 3 -6.22 3.33 2.41
C THR A 3 -5.82 3.76 1.01
N GLN A 4 -4.97 2.98 0.35
CA GLN A 4 -4.56 3.20 -1.03
C GLN A 4 -4.80 1.96 -1.88
N VAL A 5 -5.19 2.18 -3.13
CA VAL A 5 -5.40 1.12 -4.11
C VAL A 5 -4.47 1.33 -5.30
N PHE A 6 -3.52 0.42 -5.45
CA PHE A 6 -2.56 0.40 -6.54
C PHE A 6 -3.03 -0.54 -7.64
N ARG A 7 -3.01 -0.06 -8.89
CA ARG A 7 -3.41 -0.84 -10.07
C ARG A 7 -2.33 -0.73 -11.13
N ARG A 8 -1.76 -1.86 -11.53
CA ARG A 8 -0.77 -1.96 -12.60
C ARG A 8 -0.84 -3.36 -13.23
N ASP A 9 -0.79 -3.42 -14.56
CA ASP A 9 -0.76 -4.65 -15.36
C ASP A 9 -1.82 -5.71 -14.98
N GLY A 10 -3.03 -5.23 -14.66
CA GLY A 10 -4.17 -6.06 -14.28
C GLY A 10 -4.15 -6.57 -12.82
N VAL A 11 -3.08 -6.30 -12.06
CA VAL A 11 -3.04 -6.56 -10.62
C VAL A 11 -3.64 -5.38 -9.87
N THR A 12 -4.45 -5.69 -8.87
CA THR A 12 -4.98 -4.70 -7.92
C THR A 12 -4.46 -5.03 -6.52
N VAL A 13 -3.74 -4.10 -5.91
CA VAL A 13 -3.25 -4.20 -4.53
C VAL A 13 -3.91 -3.12 -3.69
N THR A 14 -4.64 -3.52 -2.65
CA THR A 14 -5.26 -2.60 -1.69
C THR A 14 -4.45 -2.63 -0.41
N VAL A 15 -3.92 -1.48 0.02
CA VAL A 15 -3.16 -1.33 1.25
C VAL A 15 -3.96 -0.47 2.22
N THR A 16 -4.35 -1.03 3.36
CA THR A 16 -5.14 -0.36 4.41
C THR A 16 -4.30 -0.15 5.66
N GLY A 17 -4.63 0.87 6.46
CA GLY A 17 -3.95 1.09 7.74
C GLY A 17 -2.66 1.92 7.65
N ILE A 18 -2.41 2.59 6.52
CA ILE A 18 -1.17 3.34 6.31
C ILE A 18 -1.15 4.55 7.25
N PRO A 19 -0.08 4.76 8.04
CA PRO A 19 0.07 5.95 8.87
C PRO A 19 0.27 7.18 7.97
N ALA A 20 -0.74 8.05 7.94
CA ALA A 20 -0.72 9.29 7.19
C ALA A 20 -0.44 10.46 8.13
N VAL A 21 0.39 11.41 7.67
CA VAL A 21 0.65 12.68 8.35
C VAL A 21 -0.61 13.54 8.36
N SER A 22 -1.34 13.55 7.26
CA SER A 22 -2.64 14.22 7.15
C SER A 22 -3.49 13.58 6.05
N ILE A 23 -4.81 13.78 6.13
CA ILE A 23 -5.76 13.36 5.09
C ILE A 23 -6.58 14.58 4.70
N CYS A 24 -6.63 14.89 3.40
CA CYS A 24 -7.45 15.97 2.89
C CYS A 24 -8.94 15.62 3.05
N PRO A 25 -9.73 16.41 3.78
CA PRO A 25 -11.14 16.09 4.04
C PRO A 25 -12.03 16.21 2.80
N TYR A 26 -11.58 16.91 1.76
CA TYR A 26 -12.39 17.19 0.57
C TYR A 26 -12.15 16.20 -0.58
N CYS A 27 -10.93 15.72 -0.76
CA CYS A 27 -10.59 14.78 -1.84
C CYS A 27 -10.13 13.40 -1.36
N GLY A 28 -9.92 13.20 -0.04
CA GLY A 28 -9.49 11.92 0.52
C GLY A 28 -8.01 11.59 0.30
N ASN A 29 -7.23 12.49 -0.31
CA ASN A 29 -5.79 12.29 -0.51
C ASN A 29 -5.06 12.27 0.84
N ALA A 30 -4.18 11.31 1.03
CA ALA A 30 -3.33 11.20 2.21
C ALA A 30 -1.93 11.73 1.92
N VAL A 31 -1.42 12.58 2.82
CA VAL A 31 0.00 12.93 2.86
C VAL A 31 0.70 11.87 3.72
N LEU A 32 1.66 11.18 3.12
CA LEU A 32 2.47 10.18 3.79
C LEU A 32 3.84 10.74 4.10
N ASP A 33 4.43 10.29 5.20
CA ASP A 33 5.87 10.46 5.42
C ASP A 33 6.64 9.66 4.36
N TRP A 34 7.81 10.17 3.95
CA TRP A 34 8.62 9.51 2.91
C TRP A 34 9.01 8.08 3.28
N ALA A 35 9.37 7.82 4.53
CA ALA A 35 9.76 6.48 4.97
C ALA A 35 8.57 5.50 4.90
N VAL A 36 7.36 5.96 5.24
CA VAL A 36 6.13 5.17 5.12
C VAL A 36 5.80 4.91 3.65
N ALA A 37 5.88 5.94 2.80
CA ALA A 37 5.64 5.80 1.37
C ALA A 37 6.61 4.80 0.73
N GLN A 38 7.89 4.85 1.10
CA GLN A 38 8.90 3.90 0.64
C GLN A 38 8.59 2.46 1.09
N GLN A 39 8.19 2.24 2.34
CA GLN A 39 7.79 0.92 2.82
C GLN A 39 6.59 0.35 2.06
N VAL A 40 5.60 1.21 1.74
CA VAL A 40 4.45 0.79 0.91
C VAL A 40 4.90 0.40 -0.49
N GLU A 41 5.80 1.16 -1.12
CA GLU A 41 6.33 0.83 -2.44
C GLU A 41 7.11 -0.49 -2.43
N GLU A 42 8.02 -0.67 -1.47
CA GLU A 42 8.81 -1.90 -1.31
C GLU A 42 7.92 -3.14 -1.12
N LEU A 43 6.78 -2.97 -0.45
CA LEU A 43 5.81 -4.03 -0.19
C LEU A 43 5.02 -4.44 -1.45
N ILE A 44 4.65 -3.48 -2.30
CA ILE A 44 3.82 -3.74 -3.48
C ILE A 44 4.63 -4.04 -4.74
N HIS A 45 5.88 -3.57 -4.82
CA HIS A 45 6.72 -3.68 -6.01
C HIS A 45 6.90 -5.15 -6.50
N PRO A 46 7.18 -6.13 -5.62
CA PRO A 46 7.35 -7.52 -6.04
C PRO A 46 6.08 -8.13 -6.64
N LEU A 47 4.89 -7.67 -6.21
CA LEU A 47 3.61 -8.16 -6.72
C LEU A 47 3.40 -7.74 -8.18
N PHE A 48 3.83 -6.53 -8.52
CA PHE A 48 3.77 -6.04 -9.90
C PHE A 48 4.84 -6.71 -10.78
N GLN A 49 6.08 -6.88 -10.28
CA GLN A 49 7.12 -7.62 -11.00
C GLN A 49 6.73 -9.08 -11.29
N TRP A 50 6.08 -9.75 -10.33
CA TRP A 50 5.56 -11.10 -10.55
C TRP A 50 4.55 -11.12 -11.69
N ALA A 51 3.67 -10.11 -11.76
CA ALA A 51 2.63 -10.03 -12.78
C ALA A 51 3.19 -9.83 -14.19
N GLU A 52 4.34 -9.16 -14.35
CA GLU A 52 4.98 -8.98 -15.66
C GLU A 52 5.47 -10.31 -16.25
N THR A 53 5.87 -11.25 -15.39
CA THR A 53 6.57 -12.48 -15.79
C THR A 53 5.69 -13.74 -15.76
N HIS A 54 4.53 -13.69 -15.11
CA HIS A 54 3.66 -14.85 -14.91
C HIS A 54 2.34 -14.74 -15.67
N THR A 55 1.85 -15.89 -16.14
CA THR A 55 0.61 -16.03 -16.93
C THR A 55 -0.60 -16.48 -16.12
N LEU A 56 -0.43 -16.71 -14.82
CA LEU A 56 -1.52 -17.05 -13.92
C LEU A 56 -2.53 -15.88 -13.80
N PRO A 57 -3.79 -16.17 -13.42
CA PRO A 57 -4.79 -15.11 -13.19
C PRO A 57 -4.26 -14.04 -12.24
N LYS A 58 -4.45 -12.78 -12.61
CA LYS A 58 -3.93 -11.64 -11.85
C LYS A 58 -4.58 -11.61 -10.46
N PRO A 59 -3.80 -11.63 -9.37
CA PRO A 59 -4.35 -11.65 -8.03
C PRO A 59 -4.96 -10.31 -7.65
N ILE A 60 -5.95 -10.37 -6.78
CA ILE A 60 -6.43 -9.23 -6.00
C ILE A 60 -5.80 -9.38 -4.62
N VAL A 61 -4.91 -8.47 -4.25
CA VAL A 61 -4.14 -8.54 -3.01
C VAL A 61 -4.65 -7.47 -2.04
N THR A 62 -4.87 -7.85 -0.79
CA THR A 62 -5.18 -6.92 0.30
C THR A 62 -4.10 -7.01 1.37
N ILE A 63 -3.50 -5.88 1.72
CA ILE A 63 -2.43 -5.79 2.69
C ILE A 63 -2.87 -4.86 3.82
N THR A 64 -2.75 -5.35 5.05
CA THR A 64 -2.93 -4.51 6.24
C THR A 64 -1.55 -4.02 6.66
N PHE A 65 -1.33 -2.71 6.54
CA PHE A 65 -0.10 -2.08 6.97
C PHE A 65 0.02 -2.25 8.49
N PRO A 66 1.15 -2.77 9.00
CA PRO A 66 1.28 -3.03 10.42
C PRO A 66 1.15 -1.72 11.20
N GLU A 67 0.37 -1.75 12.29
CA GLU A 67 0.41 -0.66 13.25
C GLU A 67 1.84 -0.54 13.79
N PRO A 68 2.36 0.68 14.00
CA PRO A 68 3.59 0.83 14.74
C PRO A 68 3.37 0.13 16.08
N GLN A 69 4.05 -0.99 16.30
CA GLN A 69 4.10 -1.59 17.63
C GLN A 69 4.68 -0.49 18.50
N ALA A 70 3.85 0.14 19.32
CA ALA A 70 4.34 0.96 20.41
C ALA A 70 5.29 0.04 21.16
N LEU A 71 6.60 0.27 21.04
CA LEU A 71 7.60 -0.41 21.83
C LEU A 71 7.11 -0.28 23.26
N ALA A 72 6.64 -1.39 23.83
CA ALA A 72 6.17 -1.41 25.20
C ALA A 72 7.30 -0.86 26.07
N ALA A 73 7.00 0.25 26.75
CA ALA A 73 7.91 1.02 27.57
C ALA A 73 8.49 0.20 28.73
#